data_AF-A0A9E3YDZ0-F1
#
_entry.id   AF-A0A9E3YDZ0-F1
#
_cell.length_a   1.000
_cell.length_b   1.000
_cell.length_c   1.000
_cell.angle_alpha   90.00
_cell.angle_beta   90.00
_cell.angle_gamma   90.00
#
_symmetry.space_group_name_H-M   'P 1'
#
loop_
_entity.id
_entity.type
_entity.pdbx_description
1 polymer ?
#
loop_
_entity_poly.entity_id
_entity_poly.type
_entity_poly.pdbx_seq_one_letter_code
_entity_poly.pdbx_strand_id
1 'polypeptide(L)'
;DAARARAVDALSRTPEMLPVLKEAGVVDAGGAGFILLLDAALNIADGRPLPDPPEGDVAADLVAGFERPDEHDGDVSDLRYEVMFFLEAEDDTIAGFKDVWVGVGDSIVVVGGDGIWNCHIHTNDIGAAIEAAVDVGRPRQIRVTDLAEEVAEERWVREAAAQSAAVPQPQRDPVGCAVVAVSPSDGIGRIFHSLGVQELVTGGQTMNPSTADLLAAVEAAPSDMIVVLPNNKNIIPVARQVNDHTAKTVVVVPTTSVAEGFACLLAYDPDTDAHSNASGMADIASGVVVGEITQAVRDTNSDAGPVKVGDWIGLDRSGIRVVRGEMVEAAIRLLDRLVTDDHEIVSVIEGADAGAADTRAITEWLSEHRPAVEVEVHKGEQPFYPYYFGVE
;
A
#
# COMPACT_ATOMS: atom_id res chain seq x y z
N ASP A 1 -40.29 -10.88 -9.80
CA ASP A 1 -40.77 -12.00 -8.97
C ASP A 1 -40.16 -13.36 -9.27
N ALA A 2 -40.35 -13.97 -10.46
CA ALA A 2 -39.88 -15.34 -10.71
C ALA A 2 -38.34 -15.51 -10.60
N ALA A 3 -37.57 -14.54 -11.07
CA ALA A 3 -36.11 -14.54 -10.94
C ALA A 3 -35.66 -14.43 -9.48
N ARG A 4 -36.31 -13.54 -8.71
CA ARG A 4 -36.08 -13.38 -7.26
C ARG A 4 -36.37 -14.68 -6.50
N ALA A 5 -37.50 -15.34 -6.77
CA ALA A 5 -37.85 -16.59 -6.11
C ALA A 5 -36.80 -17.70 -6.34
N ARG A 6 -36.26 -17.78 -7.57
CA ARG A 6 -35.16 -18.71 -7.88
C ARG A 6 -33.84 -18.31 -7.22
N ALA A 7 -33.56 -17.02 -7.10
CA ALA A 7 -32.36 -16.53 -6.41
C ALA A 7 -32.39 -16.86 -4.91
N VAL A 8 -33.55 -16.73 -4.25
CA VAL A 8 -33.74 -17.14 -2.84
C VAL A 8 -33.52 -18.64 -2.64
N ASP A 9 -34.07 -19.47 -3.54
CA ASP A 9 -33.88 -20.93 -3.50
C ASP A 9 -32.43 -21.36 -3.84
N ALA A 10 -31.74 -20.60 -4.68
CA ALA A 10 -30.32 -20.84 -4.93
C ALA A 10 -29.47 -20.45 -3.71
N LEU A 11 -29.78 -19.31 -3.08
CA LEU A 11 -29.07 -18.82 -1.90
C LEU A 11 -29.20 -19.79 -0.71
N SER A 12 -30.40 -20.33 -0.47
CA SER A 12 -30.61 -21.30 0.63
C SER A 12 -29.82 -22.60 0.47
N ARG A 13 -29.39 -22.93 -0.76
CA ARG A 13 -28.57 -24.10 -1.08
C ARG A 13 -27.08 -23.81 -1.11
N THR A 14 -26.65 -22.55 -0.96
CA THR A 14 -25.22 -22.21 -0.92
C THR A 14 -24.44 -22.96 0.18
N PRO A 15 -25.01 -23.29 1.35
CA PRO A 15 -24.35 -24.16 2.33
C PRO A 15 -24.21 -25.62 1.87
N GLU A 16 -25.00 -26.08 0.90
CA GLU A 16 -24.84 -27.42 0.32
C GLU A 16 -23.78 -27.47 -0.79
N MET A 17 -23.39 -26.30 -1.30
CA MET A 17 -22.47 -26.15 -2.43
C MET A 17 -21.05 -25.81 -1.99
N LEU A 18 -20.90 -25.13 -0.85
CA LEU A 18 -19.61 -24.68 -0.32
C LEU A 18 -19.44 -25.19 1.13
N PRO A 19 -18.42 -26.02 1.41
CA PRO A 19 -18.18 -26.56 2.75
C PRO A 19 -18.05 -25.49 3.84
N VAL A 20 -17.36 -24.39 3.54
CA VAL A 20 -17.15 -23.27 4.49
C VAL A 20 -18.45 -22.62 4.96
N LEU A 21 -19.43 -22.43 4.06
CA LEU A 21 -20.74 -21.88 4.40
C LEU A 21 -21.58 -22.86 5.24
N LYS A 22 -21.42 -24.16 4.97
CA LYS A 22 -22.06 -25.23 5.74
C LYS A 22 -21.58 -25.26 7.19
N GLU A 23 -20.27 -25.13 7.38
CA GLU A 23 -19.62 -25.16 8.68
C GLU A 23 -19.96 -23.90 9.49
N ALA A 24 -20.03 -22.74 8.84
CA ALA A 24 -20.43 -21.49 9.46
C ALA A 24 -21.96 -21.36 9.69
N GLY A 25 -22.78 -22.24 9.08
CA GLY A 25 -24.24 -22.19 9.22
C GLY A 25 -24.90 -20.95 8.60
N VAL A 26 -24.19 -20.27 7.70
CA VAL A 26 -24.63 -19.04 7.02
C VAL A 26 -24.76 -19.27 5.52
N VAL A 27 -25.52 -18.40 4.85
CA VAL A 27 -25.63 -18.38 3.38
C VAL A 27 -24.65 -17.40 2.77
N ASP A 28 -24.38 -17.54 1.48
CA ASP A 28 -23.47 -16.65 0.75
C ASP A 28 -23.87 -15.17 0.84
N ALA A 29 -22.99 -14.32 1.39
CA ALA A 29 -23.28 -12.91 1.61
C ALA A 29 -23.45 -12.14 0.28
N GLY A 30 -22.72 -12.52 -0.77
CA GLY A 30 -22.86 -11.95 -2.11
C GLY A 30 -24.23 -12.25 -2.73
N GLY A 31 -24.69 -13.49 -2.61
CA GLY A 31 -26.01 -13.93 -3.05
C GLY A 31 -27.14 -13.28 -2.25
N ALA A 32 -26.95 -13.05 -0.95
CA ALA A 32 -27.88 -12.27 -0.14
C ALA A 32 -27.98 -10.81 -0.63
N GLY A 33 -26.84 -10.16 -0.89
CA GLY A 33 -26.79 -8.82 -1.47
C GLY A 33 -27.45 -8.74 -2.85
N PHE A 34 -27.28 -9.76 -3.70
CA PHE A 34 -27.92 -9.83 -5.00
C PHE A 34 -29.46 -9.93 -4.91
N ILE A 35 -30.00 -10.65 -3.92
CA ILE A 35 -31.45 -10.70 -3.69
C ILE A 35 -31.98 -9.34 -3.22
N LEU A 36 -31.25 -8.64 -2.36
CA LEU A 36 -31.61 -7.27 -1.94
C LEU A 36 -31.67 -6.32 -3.14
N LEU A 37 -30.73 -6.43 -4.07
CA LEU A 37 -30.74 -5.66 -5.32
C LEU A 37 -31.98 -5.99 -6.18
N LEU A 38 -32.34 -7.28 -6.31
CA LEU A 38 -33.55 -7.69 -7.04
C LEU A 38 -34.82 -7.19 -6.35
N ASP A 39 -34.86 -7.18 -5.02
CA ASP A 39 -35.96 -6.62 -4.24
C ASP A 39 -36.11 -5.12 -4.45
N ALA A 40 -35.01 -4.38 -4.43
CA ALA A 40 -35.03 -2.96 -4.69
C ALA A 40 -35.53 -2.66 -6.13
N ALA A 41 -35.03 -3.40 -7.12
CA ALA A 41 -35.44 -3.25 -8.51
C ALA A 41 -36.94 -3.55 -8.73
N LEU A 42 -37.47 -4.59 -8.09
CA LEU A 42 -38.90 -4.95 -8.18
C LEU A 42 -39.80 -3.90 -7.51
N ASN A 43 -39.41 -3.38 -6.34
CA ASN A 43 -40.18 -2.34 -5.67
C ASN A 43 -40.21 -1.04 -6.50
N ILE A 44 -39.07 -0.63 -7.08
CA ILE A 44 -39.02 0.55 -7.96
C ILE A 44 -39.86 0.33 -9.23
N ALA A 45 -39.73 -0.83 -9.88
CA ALA A 45 -40.45 -1.12 -11.12
C ALA A 45 -41.97 -1.18 -10.94
N ASP A 46 -42.44 -1.70 -9.81
CA ASP A 46 -43.87 -1.80 -9.48
C ASP A 46 -44.42 -0.53 -8.80
N GLY A 47 -43.59 0.49 -8.59
CA GLY A 47 -43.97 1.72 -7.88
C GLY A 47 -44.36 1.50 -6.42
N ARG A 48 -43.82 0.45 -5.79
CA ARG A 48 -44.02 0.13 -4.38
C ARG A 48 -42.96 0.83 -3.52
N PRO A 49 -43.32 1.38 -2.35
CA PRO A 49 -42.34 1.93 -1.43
C PRO A 49 -41.38 0.85 -0.95
N LEU A 50 -40.10 1.19 -0.84
CA LEU A 50 -39.10 0.31 -0.23
C LEU A 50 -39.41 0.13 1.25
N PRO A 51 -39.31 -1.10 1.81
CA PRO A 51 -39.48 -1.31 3.24
C PRO A 51 -38.38 -0.59 4.02
N ASP A 52 -38.74 -0.06 5.18
CA ASP A 52 -37.76 0.49 6.11
C ASP A 52 -36.80 -0.61 6.57
N PRO A 53 -35.51 -0.29 6.79
CA PRO A 53 -34.57 -1.24 7.35
C PRO A 53 -35.09 -1.72 8.71
N PRO A 54 -34.97 -3.01 9.04
CA PRO A 54 -35.45 -3.53 10.32
C PRO A 54 -34.81 -2.76 11.48
N GLU A 55 -35.64 -2.29 12.43
CA GLU A 55 -35.16 -1.61 13.63
C GLU A 55 -34.52 -2.63 14.58
N GLY A 56 -33.19 -2.59 14.69
CA GLY A 56 -32.39 -3.38 15.62
C GLY A 56 -30.95 -3.52 15.14
N ASP A 57 -29.98 -3.49 16.06
CA ASP A 57 -28.59 -3.87 15.79
C ASP A 57 -28.55 -5.36 15.45
N VAL A 58 -28.65 -5.68 14.15
CA VAL A 58 -28.44 -7.03 13.61
C VAL A 58 -27.02 -7.54 13.88
N ALA A 59 -26.13 -6.67 14.37
CA ALA A 59 -24.78 -6.98 14.81
C ALA A 59 -24.71 -7.66 16.21
N ALA A 60 -25.71 -7.52 17.07
CA ALA A 60 -25.60 -7.97 18.47
C ALA A 60 -26.02 -9.44 18.70
N ASP A 61 -27.01 -9.96 17.98
CA ASP A 61 -27.54 -11.32 18.19
C ASP A 61 -26.74 -12.42 17.47
N LEU A 62 -25.75 -12.06 16.63
CA LEU A 62 -24.77 -13.00 16.07
C LEU A 62 -23.58 -13.25 17.02
N VAL A 63 -23.45 -12.48 18.11
CA VAL A 63 -22.27 -12.48 18.99
C VAL A 63 -22.51 -13.26 20.31
N ALA A 64 -23.73 -13.69 20.61
CA ALA A 64 -24.04 -14.32 21.91
C ALA A 64 -23.90 -15.86 21.98
N GLY A 65 -23.36 -16.52 20.94
CA GLY A 65 -23.36 -17.99 20.85
C GLY A 65 -22.03 -18.70 20.72
N PHE A 66 -20.91 -17.99 20.53
CA PHE A 66 -19.64 -18.62 20.18
C PHE A 66 -18.58 -18.33 21.25
N GLU A 67 -18.45 -19.28 22.19
CA GLU A 67 -17.14 -19.55 22.79
C GLU A 67 -16.19 -19.89 21.64
N ARG A 68 -15.18 -19.05 21.41
CA ARG A 68 -14.12 -19.28 20.42
C ARG A 68 -13.23 -20.44 20.86
N PRO A 69 -12.98 -21.42 19.98
CA PRO A 69 -11.65 -21.95 19.74
C PRO A 69 -11.03 -21.22 18.54
N ASP A 70 -9.71 -21.08 18.61
CA ASP A 70 -8.83 -20.27 17.78
C ASP A 70 -8.82 -20.55 16.26
N GLU A 71 -8.22 -19.57 15.57
CA GLU A 71 -7.58 -19.58 14.23
C GLU A 71 -8.35 -19.00 13.01
N HIS A 72 -7.84 -17.82 12.61
CA HIS A 72 -7.58 -17.25 11.28
C HIS A 72 -8.60 -17.42 10.14
N ASP A 73 -9.23 -16.30 9.74
CA ASP A 73 -9.59 -16.04 8.33
C ASP A 73 -9.65 -14.52 8.11
N GLY A 74 -8.87 -14.02 7.13
CA GLY A 74 -8.56 -12.61 6.96
C GLY A 74 -9.45 -11.85 5.97
N ASP A 75 -9.57 -10.53 6.17
CA ASP A 75 -9.91 -9.55 5.14
C ASP A 75 -9.45 -8.15 5.61
N VAL A 76 -8.67 -7.44 4.78
CA VAL A 76 -7.95 -6.18 5.09
C VAL A 76 -6.91 -6.34 6.21
N SER A 77 -5.64 -6.70 5.90
CA SER A 77 -4.52 -6.79 6.86
C SER A 77 -5.05 -6.96 8.29
N ASP A 78 -5.58 -8.14 8.59
CA ASP A 78 -6.25 -8.41 9.87
C ASP A 78 -5.28 -8.15 11.05
N LEU A 79 -4.00 -7.95 10.72
CA LEU A 79 -2.88 -7.50 11.50
C LEU A 79 -2.93 -5.98 11.71
N ARG A 80 -3.26 -5.61 12.96
CA ARG A 80 -3.47 -4.25 13.42
C ARG A 80 -2.18 -3.45 13.60
N TYR A 81 -1.07 -4.15 13.84
CA TYR A 81 0.18 -3.52 14.24
C TYR A 81 1.26 -3.68 13.20
N GLU A 82 1.99 -2.61 12.96
CA GLU A 82 3.26 -2.64 12.26
C GLU A 82 4.38 -2.63 13.29
N VAL A 83 5.32 -3.56 13.18
CA VAL A 83 6.53 -3.61 14.00
C VAL A 83 7.74 -3.39 13.12
N MET A 84 8.53 -2.37 13.46
CA MET A 84 9.77 -2.05 12.78
C MET A 84 10.93 -1.91 13.77
N PHE A 85 12.12 -2.37 13.39
CA PHE A 85 13.34 -2.18 14.17
C PHE A 85 14.59 -2.43 13.35
N PHE A 86 15.73 -1.94 13.85
CA PHE A 86 17.03 -2.40 13.38
C PHE A 86 17.47 -3.62 14.19
N LEU A 87 18.02 -4.62 13.52
CA LEU A 87 18.55 -5.83 14.11
C LEU A 87 20.05 -5.94 13.87
N GLU A 88 20.83 -5.93 14.95
CA GLU A 88 22.24 -6.33 14.90
C GLU A 88 22.33 -7.85 15.04
N ALA A 89 22.64 -8.55 13.95
CA ALA A 89 22.71 -10.02 13.90
C ALA A 89 23.70 -10.49 12.83
N GLU A 90 24.30 -11.68 13.00
CA GLU A 90 25.20 -12.26 12.00
C GLU A 90 24.41 -12.67 10.74
N ASP A 91 24.95 -12.39 9.54
CA ASP A 91 24.25 -12.56 8.27
C ASP A 91 23.73 -14.00 8.03
N ASP A 92 24.39 -15.01 8.60
CA ASP A 92 23.99 -16.42 8.47
C ASP A 92 22.76 -16.80 9.32
N THR A 93 22.38 -15.96 10.28
CA THR A 93 21.18 -16.16 11.12
C THR A 93 19.89 -15.63 10.49
N ILE A 94 20.00 -14.73 9.51
CA ILE A 94 18.87 -13.97 8.97
C ILE A 94 17.89 -14.83 8.18
N ALA A 95 18.39 -15.84 7.47
CA ALA A 95 17.51 -16.77 6.76
C ALA A 95 16.58 -17.51 7.73
N GLY A 96 17.13 -18.03 8.84
CA GLY A 96 16.33 -18.70 9.86
C GLY A 96 15.40 -17.75 10.63
N PHE A 97 15.81 -16.49 10.80
CA PHE A 97 14.97 -15.44 11.37
C PHE A 97 13.74 -15.16 10.48
N LYS A 98 13.93 -14.96 9.17
CA LYS A 98 12.85 -14.79 8.20
C LYS A 98 11.86 -15.97 8.27
N ASP A 99 12.35 -17.21 8.31
CA ASP A 99 11.50 -18.41 8.40
C ASP A 99 10.59 -18.42 9.64
N VAL A 100 11.08 -17.94 10.78
CA VAL A 100 10.28 -17.83 12.02
C VAL A 100 9.25 -16.71 11.87
N TRP A 101 9.65 -15.58 11.30
CA TRP A 101 8.80 -14.41 11.10
C TRP A 101 7.60 -14.67 10.21
N VAL A 102 7.73 -15.53 9.20
CA VAL A 102 6.59 -15.99 8.36
C VAL A 102 5.46 -16.61 9.19
N GLY A 103 5.77 -17.18 10.36
CA GLY A 103 4.76 -17.72 11.28
C GLY A 103 4.13 -16.69 12.24
N VAL A 104 4.63 -15.45 12.27
CA VAL A 104 4.27 -14.42 13.24
C VAL A 104 3.42 -13.30 12.62
N GLY A 105 3.59 -13.04 11.33
CA GLY A 105 2.92 -11.95 10.65
C GLY A 105 3.05 -12.05 9.13
N ASP A 106 2.59 -11.01 8.44
CA ASP A 106 2.69 -10.86 7.00
C ASP A 106 3.50 -9.60 6.63
N SER A 107 3.71 -9.40 5.32
CA SER A 107 4.41 -8.24 4.76
C SER A 107 5.81 -8.09 5.39
N ILE A 108 6.60 -9.17 5.29
CA ILE A 108 7.90 -9.27 5.97
C ILE A 108 8.99 -8.71 5.07
N VAL A 109 9.61 -7.64 5.55
CA VAL A 109 10.78 -7.06 4.92
C VAL A 109 11.96 -7.13 5.88
N VAL A 110 13.05 -7.75 5.44
CA VAL A 110 14.33 -7.72 6.15
C VAL A 110 15.42 -7.35 5.14
N VAL A 111 15.85 -6.09 5.20
CA VAL A 111 16.80 -5.49 4.26
C VAL A 111 18.04 -4.98 5.01
N GLY A 112 19.23 -5.20 4.46
CA GLY A 112 20.48 -4.83 5.12
C GLY A 112 21.64 -5.74 4.74
N GLY A 113 22.67 -5.75 5.58
CA GLY A 113 23.89 -6.53 5.39
C GLY A 113 25.02 -6.04 6.30
N ASP A 114 26.13 -6.78 6.36
CA ASP A 114 27.29 -6.46 7.21
C ASP A 114 26.94 -6.34 8.71
N GLY A 115 26.01 -7.18 9.18
CA GLY A 115 25.64 -7.28 10.59
C GLY A 115 24.56 -6.31 11.09
N ILE A 116 23.98 -5.47 10.23
CA ILE A 116 22.85 -4.58 10.57
C ILE A 116 21.73 -4.75 9.54
N TRP A 117 20.52 -4.96 10.05
CA TRP A 117 19.33 -5.26 9.25
C TRP A 117 18.19 -4.33 9.66
N ASN A 118 17.40 -3.81 8.72
CA ASN A 118 16.13 -3.17 9.00
C ASN A 118 15.03 -4.19 8.78
N CYS A 119 14.21 -4.39 9.80
CA CYS A 119 13.18 -5.42 9.85
C CYS A 119 11.82 -4.74 9.99
N HIS A 120 10.87 -5.17 9.17
CA HIS A 120 9.49 -4.70 9.15
C HIS A 120 8.57 -5.90 8.97
N ILE A 121 7.54 -5.97 9.81
CA ILE A 121 6.49 -6.98 9.76
C ILE A 121 5.16 -6.34 10.16
N HIS A 122 4.07 -6.75 9.52
CA HIS A 122 2.72 -6.50 9.98
C HIS A 122 2.27 -7.69 10.81
N THR A 123 1.77 -7.47 12.03
CA THR A 123 1.40 -8.54 12.95
C THR A 123 0.34 -8.11 13.96
N ASN A 124 -0.35 -9.08 14.55
CA ASN A 124 -1.14 -8.90 15.77
C ASN A 124 -0.36 -9.33 17.04
N ASP A 125 0.74 -10.06 16.86
CA ASP A 125 1.60 -10.53 17.94
C ASP A 125 2.93 -9.77 17.92
N ILE A 126 2.86 -8.52 18.40
CA ILE A 126 4.03 -7.64 18.57
C ILE A 126 5.13 -8.32 19.40
N GLY A 127 4.72 -9.12 20.41
CA GLY A 127 5.65 -9.81 21.30
C GLY A 127 6.48 -10.84 20.55
N ALA A 128 5.81 -11.75 19.84
CA ALA A 128 6.48 -12.78 19.05
C ALA A 128 7.41 -12.18 17.97
N ALA A 129 7.01 -11.07 17.34
CA ALA A 129 7.83 -10.41 16.32
C ALA A 129 9.16 -9.90 16.89
N ILE A 130 9.12 -9.28 18.07
CA ILE A 130 10.30 -8.76 18.76
C ILE A 130 11.13 -9.91 19.36
N GLU A 131 10.49 -10.90 19.97
CA GLU A 131 11.16 -12.04 20.61
C GLU A 131 11.98 -12.85 19.61
N ALA A 132 11.42 -13.12 18.43
CA ALA A 132 12.15 -13.79 17.35
C ALA A 132 13.46 -13.07 16.97
N ALA A 133 13.48 -11.74 17.04
CA ALA A 133 14.68 -10.95 16.76
C ALA A 133 15.71 -10.99 17.89
N VAL A 134 15.25 -11.11 19.14
CA VAL A 134 16.12 -11.27 20.32
C VAL A 134 16.83 -12.63 20.30
N ASP A 135 16.20 -13.66 19.74
CA ASP A 135 16.79 -15.00 19.66
C ASP A 135 17.99 -15.08 18.70
N VAL A 136 18.01 -14.25 17.66
CA VAL A 136 19.05 -14.25 16.63
C VAL A 136 20.05 -13.10 16.76
N GLY A 137 19.70 -12.05 17.51
CA GLY A 137 20.54 -10.87 17.62
C GLY A 137 20.01 -9.83 18.60
N ARG A 138 20.28 -8.56 18.32
CA ARG A 138 19.91 -7.45 19.19
C ARG A 138 19.05 -6.42 18.44
N PRO A 139 17.71 -6.42 18.64
CA PRO A 139 16.85 -5.38 18.08
C PRO A 139 17.10 -4.01 18.76
N ARG A 140 16.97 -2.94 17.98
CA ARG A 140 17.15 -1.54 18.35
C ARG A 140 16.10 -0.67 17.70
N GLN A 141 15.79 0.46 18.35
CA GLN A 141 14.81 1.44 17.87
C GLN A 141 13.48 0.77 17.47
N ILE A 142 12.97 -0.11 18.35
CA ILE A 142 11.72 -0.80 18.12
C ILE A 142 10.58 0.22 18.09
N ARG A 143 9.90 0.28 16.96
CA ARG A 143 8.71 1.07 16.72
C ARG A 143 7.53 0.14 16.48
N VAL A 144 6.42 0.43 17.16
CA VAL A 144 5.17 -0.31 17.02
C VAL A 144 4.08 0.71 16.70
N THR A 145 3.44 0.56 15.55
CA THR A 145 2.41 1.48 15.06
C THR A 145 1.07 0.76 15.03
N ASP A 146 0.02 1.37 15.58
CA ASP A 146 -1.35 0.89 15.44
C ASP A 146 -1.97 1.49 14.17
N LEU A 147 -2.07 0.67 13.13
CA LEU A 147 -2.49 1.11 11.80
C LEU A 147 -3.95 1.57 11.77
N ALA A 148 -4.78 1.12 12.73
CA ALA A 148 -6.19 1.51 12.81
C ALA A 148 -6.39 2.86 13.52
N GLU A 149 -5.59 3.16 14.54
CA GLU A 149 -5.67 4.40 15.30
C GLU A 149 -5.13 5.59 14.49
N GLU A 150 -4.05 5.40 13.74
CA GLU A 150 -3.47 6.44 12.86
C GLU A 150 -4.45 6.91 11.78
N VAL A 151 -5.17 5.98 11.14
CA VAL A 151 -6.21 6.30 10.15
C VAL A 151 -7.38 7.07 10.77
N ALA A 152 -7.72 6.81 12.04
CA ALA A 152 -8.81 7.48 12.73
C ALA A 152 -8.44 8.91 13.16
N GLU A 153 -7.23 9.11 13.68
CA GLU A 153 -6.71 10.44 14.04
C GLU A 153 -6.57 11.34 12.81
N GLU A 154 -6.07 10.80 11.70
CA GLU A 154 -5.94 11.56 10.45
C GLU A 154 -7.28 11.92 9.80
N ARG A 155 -8.28 11.03 9.87
CA ARG A 155 -9.66 11.33 9.40
C ARG A 155 -10.26 12.50 10.18
N TRP A 156 -10.08 12.52 11.50
CA TRP A 156 -10.50 13.63 12.34
C TRP A 156 -9.78 14.94 11.98
N VAL A 157 -8.46 14.88 11.74
CA VAL A 157 -7.66 16.04 11.34
C VAL A 157 -8.07 16.57 9.95
N ARG A 158 -8.36 15.68 8.98
CA ARG A 158 -8.82 16.08 7.64
C ARG A 158 -10.23 16.64 7.62
N GLU A 159 -11.16 16.07 8.36
CA GLU A 159 -12.51 16.64 8.50
C GLU A 159 -12.49 18.00 9.20
N ALA A 160 -11.59 18.20 10.16
CA ALA A 160 -11.37 19.50 10.80
C ALA A 160 -10.68 20.52 9.86
N ALA A 161 -9.72 20.09 9.04
CA ALA A 161 -9.01 20.93 8.07
C ALA A 161 -9.89 21.34 6.87
N ALA A 162 -10.83 20.49 6.45
CA ALA A 162 -11.81 20.81 5.42
C ALA A 162 -12.84 21.88 5.87
N GLN A 163 -12.98 22.11 7.19
CA GLN A 163 -13.94 23.07 7.74
C GLN A 163 -13.28 24.34 8.34
N SER A 164 -11.96 24.44 8.42
CA SER A 164 -11.29 25.59 9.05
C SER A 164 -9.90 25.87 8.46
N ALA A 165 -9.66 27.12 8.04
CA ALA A 165 -8.29 27.61 7.86
C ALA A 165 -7.53 27.54 9.19
N ALA A 166 -6.35 26.92 9.16
CA ALA A 166 -5.38 26.80 10.26
C ALA A 166 -5.86 26.03 11.49
N VAL A 167 -5.93 24.70 11.39
CA VAL A 167 -5.74 23.83 12.55
C VAL A 167 -4.22 23.76 12.81
N PRO A 168 -3.72 23.98 14.05
CA PRO A 168 -2.33 23.75 14.36
C PRO A 168 -2.01 22.26 14.11
N GLN A 169 -1.08 22.00 13.20
CA GLN A 169 -0.48 20.67 13.04
C GLN A 169 0.07 20.24 14.41
N PRO A 170 -0.22 19.02 14.90
CA PRO A 170 0.41 18.53 16.12
C PRO A 170 1.93 18.66 15.96
N GLN A 171 2.60 19.21 16.98
CA GLN A 171 4.05 19.33 16.99
C GLN A 171 4.63 17.91 16.94
N ARG A 172 5.13 17.52 15.77
CA ARG A 172 5.83 16.25 15.56
C ARG A 172 7.12 16.26 16.38
N ASP A 173 7.45 15.13 16.98
CA ASP A 173 8.66 14.99 17.76
C ASP A 173 9.90 15.28 16.88
N PRO A 174 10.91 16.02 17.39
CA PRO A 174 12.13 16.29 16.65
C PRO A 174 12.85 14.99 16.28
N VAL A 175 13.35 14.93 15.03
CA VAL A 175 14.15 13.80 14.52
C VAL A 175 15.54 14.27 14.08
N GLY A 176 16.52 13.38 14.13
CA GLY A 176 17.91 13.68 13.71
C GLY A 176 17.99 14.05 12.23
N CYS A 177 17.29 13.31 11.38
CA CYS A 177 17.04 13.62 9.97
C CYS A 177 15.56 13.44 9.68
N ALA A 178 14.92 14.38 8.99
CA ALA A 178 13.53 14.25 8.57
C ALA A 178 13.43 13.94 7.07
N VAL A 179 12.33 13.32 6.66
CA VAL A 179 12.00 13.03 5.27
C VAL A 179 10.82 13.89 4.82
N VAL A 180 10.95 14.48 3.64
CA VAL A 180 9.89 15.18 2.90
C VAL A 180 9.62 14.39 1.62
N ALA A 181 8.42 13.84 1.45
CA ALA A 181 8.08 13.06 0.25
C ALA A 181 7.01 13.75 -0.59
N VAL A 182 7.10 13.58 -1.90
CA VAL A 182 6.01 13.97 -2.80
C VAL A 182 5.05 12.80 -2.97
N SER A 183 3.76 13.04 -2.74
CA SER A 183 2.72 12.03 -2.84
C SER A 183 1.59 12.46 -3.80
N PRO A 184 1.13 11.56 -4.71
CA PRO A 184 0.06 11.87 -5.66
C PRO A 184 -1.34 11.68 -5.07
N SER A 185 -1.45 11.09 -3.88
CA SER A 185 -2.72 10.77 -3.26
C SER A 185 -2.59 10.66 -1.75
N ASP A 186 -3.75 10.71 -1.13
CA ASP A 186 -3.91 10.56 0.30
C ASP A 186 -3.51 9.16 0.79
N GLY A 187 -3.87 8.10 0.07
CA GLY A 187 -3.52 6.72 0.43
C GLY A 187 -2.02 6.48 0.47
N ILE A 188 -1.30 6.90 -0.59
CA ILE A 188 0.17 6.89 -0.61
C ILE A 188 0.75 7.76 0.50
N GLY A 189 0.11 8.90 0.79
CA GLY A 189 0.52 9.76 1.90
C GLY A 189 0.49 9.05 3.25
N ARG A 190 -0.58 8.28 3.53
CA ARG A 190 -0.69 7.49 4.76
C ARG A 190 0.43 6.46 4.88
N ILE A 191 0.70 5.75 3.79
CA ILE A 191 1.79 4.76 3.74
C ILE A 191 3.14 5.43 4.02
N PHE A 192 3.41 6.60 3.45
CA PHE A 192 4.64 7.33 3.73
C PHE A 192 4.73 7.81 5.18
N HIS A 193 3.63 8.27 5.77
CA HIS A 193 3.61 8.64 7.18
C HIS A 193 3.89 7.45 8.10
N SER A 194 3.27 6.28 7.84
CA SER A 194 3.53 5.07 8.62
C SER A 194 5.01 4.67 8.54
N LEU A 195 5.65 4.80 7.37
CA LEU A 195 7.08 4.59 7.18
C LEU A 195 8.00 5.70 7.72
N GLY A 196 7.46 6.67 8.44
CA GLY A 196 8.25 7.68 9.14
C GLY A 196 8.61 8.91 8.30
N VAL A 197 7.87 9.20 7.23
CA VAL A 197 7.96 10.49 6.54
C VAL A 197 7.32 11.59 7.37
N GLN A 198 8.05 12.67 7.63
CA GLN A 198 7.55 13.78 8.44
C GLN A 198 6.65 14.69 7.63
N GLU A 199 7.02 15.08 6.40
CA GLU A 199 6.23 16.04 5.62
C GLU A 199 5.90 15.52 4.23
N LEU A 200 4.68 15.85 3.77
CA LEU A 200 4.20 15.50 2.45
C LEU A 200 3.92 16.74 1.62
N VAL A 201 4.31 16.66 0.35
CA VAL A 201 3.93 17.64 -0.66
C VAL A 201 3.06 16.97 -1.68
N THR A 202 1.89 17.54 -1.96
CA THR A 202 1.02 17.02 -3.02
C THR A 202 1.71 17.17 -4.37
N GLY A 203 1.84 16.07 -5.10
CA GLY A 203 2.39 16.09 -6.45
C GLY A 203 2.37 14.71 -7.11
N GLY A 204 2.41 14.65 -8.42
CA GLY A 204 2.29 13.42 -9.19
C GLY A 204 2.61 13.61 -10.66
N GLN A 205 2.30 12.61 -11.49
CA GLN A 205 2.68 12.59 -12.91
C GLN A 205 2.14 13.79 -13.71
N THR A 206 1.01 14.37 -13.30
CA THR A 206 0.35 15.51 -13.96
C THR A 206 0.40 16.80 -13.14
N MET A 207 0.96 16.78 -11.94
CA MET A 207 0.98 17.89 -11.00
C MET A 207 2.33 17.96 -10.29
N ASN A 208 3.28 18.71 -10.85
CA ASN A 208 4.58 18.90 -10.20
C ASN A 208 4.48 20.07 -9.20
N PRO A 209 4.94 19.90 -7.94
CA PRO A 209 4.98 20.97 -6.97
C PRO A 209 5.99 22.04 -7.42
N SER A 210 5.76 23.29 -6.98
CA SER A 210 6.72 24.36 -7.21
C SER A 210 7.90 24.27 -6.22
N THR A 211 8.99 24.98 -6.51
CA THR A 211 10.11 25.13 -5.56
C THR A 211 9.63 25.71 -4.23
N ALA A 212 8.63 26.61 -4.26
CA ALA A 212 8.08 27.23 -3.06
C ALA A 212 7.30 26.22 -2.20
N ASP A 213 6.57 25.29 -2.82
CA ASP A 213 5.82 24.26 -2.10
C ASP A 213 6.77 23.29 -1.41
N LEU A 214 7.81 22.83 -2.11
CA LEU A 214 8.84 21.95 -1.54
C LEU A 214 9.61 22.66 -0.42
N LEU A 215 9.98 23.93 -0.63
CA LEU A 215 10.66 24.73 0.39
C LEU A 215 9.80 24.90 1.64
N ALA A 216 8.50 25.16 1.48
CA ALA A 216 7.58 25.29 2.62
C ALA A 216 7.52 24.00 3.46
N ALA A 217 7.47 22.83 2.82
CA ALA A 217 7.51 21.55 3.52
C ALA A 217 8.86 21.28 4.19
N VAL A 218 9.98 21.58 3.52
CA VAL A 218 11.33 21.50 4.10
C VAL A 218 11.44 22.38 5.35
N GLU A 219 10.92 23.60 5.32
CA GLU A 219 10.94 24.51 6.48
C GLU A 219 10.04 24.01 7.62
N ALA A 220 8.89 23.41 7.30
CA ALA A 220 7.97 22.83 8.28
C ALA A 220 8.52 21.58 8.97
N ALA A 221 9.35 20.79 8.29
CA ALA A 221 9.88 19.53 8.81
C ALA A 221 10.69 19.72 10.11
N PRO A 222 10.55 18.83 11.11
CA PRO A 222 11.10 19.00 12.46
C PRO A 222 12.57 18.59 12.58
N SER A 223 13.40 18.95 11.60
CA SER A 223 14.85 18.74 11.59
C SER A 223 15.59 19.80 10.77
N ASP A 224 16.89 19.97 11.04
CA ASP A 224 17.82 20.75 10.22
C ASP A 224 18.47 19.90 9.11
N MET A 225 18.34 18.57 9.17
CA MET A 225 18.81 17.63 8.16
C MET A 225 17.60 16.99 7.48
N ILE A 226 17.50 17.15 6.17
CA ILE A 226 16.31 16.77 5.42
C ILE A 226 16.69 15.90 4.23
N VAL A 227 15.99 14.77 4.08
CA VAL A 227 15.95 13.98 2.86
C VAL A 227 14.68 14.31 2.08
N VAL A 228 14.78 14.51 0.78
CA VAL A 228 13.62 14.72 -0.10
C VAL A 228 13.46 13.55 -1.06
N LEU A 229 12.24 13.00 -1.11
CA LEU A 229 11.81 11.92 -2.04
C LEU A 229 10.89 12.50 -3.13
N PRO A 230 11.39 12.77 -4.34
CA PRO A 230 10.60 13.39 -5.40
C PRO A 230 9.53 12.47 -6.00
N ASN A 231 9.77 11.15 -6.00
CA ASN A 231 8.87 10.09 -6.51
C ASN A 231 8.37 10.31 -7.94
N ASN A 232 9.03 11.20 -8.68
CA ASN A 232 8.73 11.58 -10.05
C ASN A 232 9.98 12.25 -10.64
N LYS A 233 10.48 11.71 -11.75
CA LYS A 233 11.68 12.21 -12.43
C LYS A 233 11.63 13.71 -12.78
N ASN A 234 10.44 14.25 -13.01
CA ASN A 234 10.25 15.65 -13.36
C ASN A 234 10.39 16.60 -12.16
N ILE A 235 10.32 16.08 -10.94
CA ILE A 235 10.42 16.85 -9.69
C ILE A 235 11.86 16.93 -9.19
N ILE A 236 12.70 15.94 -9.50
CA ILE A 236 14.12 15.89 -9.08
C ILE A 236 14.87 17.20 -9.33
N PRO A 237 14.78 17.85 -10.51
CA PRO A 237 15.52 19.10 -10.75
C PRO A 237 15.08 20.23 -9.82
N VAL A 238 13.78 20.31 -9.50
CA VAL A 238 13.21 21.33 -8.61
C VAL A 238 13.58 21.02 -7.16
N ALA A 239 13.49 19.76 -6.73
CA ALA A 239 13.87 19.33 -5.38
C ALA A 239 15.34 19.67 -5.06
N ARG A 240 16.25 19.50 -6.03
CA ARG A 240 17.68 19.83 -5.84
C ARG A 240 17.93 21.33 -5.63
N GLN A 241 17.07 22.20 -6.16
CA GLN A 241 17.21 23.65 -5.97
C GLN A 241 16.82 24.09 -4.55
N VAL A 242 16.03 23.29 -3.82
CA VAL A 242 15.55 23.66 -2.49
C VAL A 242 16.70 23.92 -1.52
N ASN A 243 17.79 23.15 -1.62
CA ASN A 243 18.97 23.30 -0.77
C ASN A 243 19.62 24.71 -0.90
N ASP A 244 19.53 25.36 -2.05
CA ASP A 244 20.08 26.71 -2.27
C ASP A 244 19.19 27.82 -1.67
N HIS A 245 17.99 27.47 -1.19
CA HIS A 245 16.97 28.40 -0.72
C HIS A 245 16.61 28.25 0.77
N THR A 246 17.31 27.39 1.51
CA THR A 246 17.13 27.19 2.96
C THR A 246 18.48 27.22 3.69
N ALA A 247 18.44 27.41 5.02
CA ALA A 247 19.59 27.22 5.90
C ALA A 247 19.75 25.75 6.36
N LYS A 248 18.72 24.91 6.17
CA LYS A 248 18.74 23.48 6.46
C LYS A 248 19.62 22.73 5.45
N THR A 249 20.11 21.56 5.83
CA THR A 249 20.83 20.67 4.92
C THR A 249 19.82 19.78 4.20
N VAL A 250 19.68 19.92 2.88
CA VAL A 250 18.70 19.18 2.08
C VAL A 250 19.41 18.27 1.09
N VAL A 251 19.16 16.97 1.18
CA VAL A 251 19.71 15.96 0.27
C VAL A 251 18.57 15.27 -0.47
N VAL A 252 18.69 15.12 -1.79
CA VAL A 252 17.65 14.52 -2.63
C VAL A 252 18.02 13.08 -2.96
N VAL A 253 17.19 12.13 -2.57
CA VAL A 253 17.24 10.76 -3.12
C VAL A 253 16.51 10.80 -4.46
N PRO A 254 17.14 10.41 -5.58
CA PRO A 254 16.61 10.66 -6.92
C PRO A 254 15.49 9.66 -7.32
N THR A 255 14.51 9.44 -6.44
CA THR A 255 13.36 8.57 -6.73
C THR A 255 12.52 9.15 -7.87
N THR A 256 12.13 8.28 -8.78
CA THR A 256 11.39 8.54 -10.02
C THR A 256 9.97 7.98 -10.00
N SER A 257 9.66 7.11 -9.03
CA SER A 257 8.35 6.51 -8.79
C SER A 257 8.04 6.45 -7.29
N VAL A 258 6.75 6.32 -6.96
CA VAL A 258 6.28 6.05 -5.60
C VAL A 258 6.80 4.72 -5.07
N ALA A 259 6.89 3.68 -5.91
CA ALA A 259 7.40 2.38 -5.51
C ALA A 259 8.86 2.45 -5.04
N GLU A 260 9.70 3.25 -5.70
CA GLU A 260 11.08 3.52 -5.26
C GLU A 260 11.11 4.28 -3.93
N GLY A 261 10.20 5.23 -3.74
CA GLY A 261 10.03 5.95 -2.48
C GLY A 261 9.68 5.02 -1.33
N PHE A 262 8.76 4.09 -1.56
CA PHE A 262 8.35 3.09 -0.58
C PHE A 262 9.51 2.18 -0.19
N ALA A 263 10.15 1.55 -1.18
CA ALA A 263 11.29 0.65 -0.96
C ALA A 263 12.43 1.34 -0.19
N CYS A 264 12.81 2.56 -0.58
CA CYS A 264 13.96 3.23 0.02
C CYS A 264 13.72 3.68 1.47
N LEU A 265 12.46 3.90 1.88
CA LEU A 265 12.12 4.25 3.25
C LEU A 265 12.39 3.10 4.23
N LEU A 266 12.49 1.86 3.75
CA LEU A 266 12.94 0.73 4.57
C LEU A 266 14.41 0.83 4.98
N ALA A 267 15.21 1.70 4.34
CA ALA A 267 16.60 1.97 4.73
C ALA A 267 16.76 3.29 5.50
N TYR A 268 15.66 3.99 5.82
CA TYR A 268 15.71 5.25 6.53
C TYR A 268 15.95 5.05 8.03
N ASP A 269 16.94 5.76 8.57
CA ASP A 269 17.24 5.85 10.00
C ASP A 269 17.11 7.31 10.48
N PRO A 270 16.12 7.64 11.34
CA PRO A 270 15.92 9.00 11.83
C PRO A 270 17.08 9.55 12.66
N ASP A 271 17.96 8.70 13.19
CA ASP A 271 19.11 9.10 14.03
C ASP A 271 20.41 9.31 13.23
N THR A 272 20.39 9.02 11.93
CA THR A 272 21.52 9.17 11.01
C THR A 272 21.44 10.49 10.21
N ASP A 273 22.58 11.00 9.74
CA ASP A 273 22.63 12.25 8.97
C ASP A 273 22.00 12.13 7.56
N ALA A 274 21.60 13.26 6.98
CA ALA A 274 20.91 13.28 5.68
C ALA A 274 21.73 12.73 4.51
N HIS A 275 23.07 12.81 4.54
CA HIS A 275 23.89 12.27 3.45
C HIS A 275 23.99 10.74 3.53
N SER A 276 24.20 10.21 4.74
CA SER A 276 24.26 8.77 4.98
C SER A 276 22.91 8.10 4.68
N ASN A 277 21.80 8.69 5.17
CA ASN A 277 20.45 8.27 4.80
C ASN A 277 20.25 8.31 3.28
N ALA A 278 20.51 9.45 2.64
CA ALA A 278 20.27 9.58 1.20
C ALA A 278 21.11 8.61 0.36
N SER A 279 22.32 8.25 0.80
CA SER A 279 23.14 7.25 0.11
C SER A 279 22.51 5.86 0.19
N GLY A 280 22.19 5.37 1.39
CA GLY A 280 21.59 4.04 1.56
C GLY A 280 20.22 3.93 0.88
N MET A 281 19.39 4.96 1.03
CA MET A 281 18.09 5.05 0.37
C MET A 281 18.23 5.07 -1.16
N ALA A 282 19.22 5.78 -1.71
CA ALA A 282 19.45 5.80 -3.16
C ALA A 282 19.90 4.45 -3.71
N ASP A 283 20.70 3.71 -2.94
CA ASP A 283 21.14 2.36 -3.33
C ASP A 283 19.94 1.42 -3.43
N ILE A 284 19.06 1.39 -2.42
CA ILE A 284 17.81 0.60 -2.45
C ILE A 284 16.92 1.04 -3.61
N ALA A 285 16.61 2.34 -3.72
CA ALA A 285 15.77 2.86 -4.79
C ALA A 285 16.28 2.48 -6.20
N SER A 286 17.60 2.41 -6.38
CA SER A 286 18.20 2.07 -7.67
C SER A 286 17.96 0.62 -8.08
N GLY A 287 17.88 -0.29 -7.10
CA GLY A 287 17.62 -1.71 -7.27
C GLY A 287 16.18 -2.04 -7.68
N VAL A 288 15.22 -1.20 -7.28
CA VAL A 288 13.79 -1.42 -7.59
C VAL A 288 13.52 -1.35 -9.08
N VAL A 289 12.91 -2.41 -9.62
CA VAL A 289 12.32 -2.42 -10.95
C VAL A 289 10.88 -1.94 -10.84
N VAL A 290 10.60 -0.77 -11.41
CA VAL A 290 9.28 -0.13 -11.32
C VAL A 290 8.38 -0.44 -12.51
N GLY A 291 7.09 -0.63 -12.22
CA GLY A 291 6.03 -0.77 -13.21
C GLY A 291 4.87 0.17 -12.91
N GLU A 292 4.20 0.67 -13.94
CA GLU A 292 2.98 1.47 -13.78
C GLU A 292 1.94 1.09 -14.83
N ILE A 293 0.67 1.07 -14.46
CA ILE A 293 -0.47 0.86 -15.36
C ILE A 293 -1.29 2.13 -15.45
N THR A 294 -1.60 2.56 -16.67
CA THR A 294 -2.50 3.69 -16.93
C THR A 294 -3.21 3.53 -18.27
N GLN A 295 -4.15 4.41 -18.57
CA GLN A 295 -4.91 4.40 -19.81
C GLN A 295 -4.39 5.48 -20.77
N ALA A 296 -4.26 5.12 -22.04
CA ALA A 296 -3.82 6.04 -23.08
C ALA A 296 -4.89 7.11 -23.37
N VAL A 297 -4.51 8.38 -23.22
CA VAL A 297 -5.37 9.55 -23.51
C VAL A 297 -5.15 10.13 -24.91
N ARG A 298 -4.19 9.60 -25.67
CA ARG A 298 -3.88 10.03 -27.04
C ARG A 298 -3.31 8.87 -27.86
N ASP A 299 -3.55 8.91 -29.17
CA ASP A 299 -2.91 8.01 -30.11
C ASP A 299 -1.41 8.30 -30.17
N THR A 300 -0.58 7.26 -30.15
CA THR A 300 0.87 7.38 -30.32
C THR A 300 1.49 6.07 -30.81
N ASN A 301 2.75 6.10 -31.21
CA ASN A 301 3.52 4.90 -31.48
C ASN A 301 4.55 4.71 -30.38
N SER A 302 4.68 3.48 -29.92
CA SER A 302 5.68 3.07 -28.94
C SER A 302 6.48 1.87 -29.44
N ASP A 303 7.57 1.55 -28.76
CA ASP A 303 8.34 0.32 -29.03
C ASP A 303 7.51 -0.95 -28.77
N ALA A 304 6.46 -0.85 -27.97
CA ALA A 304 5.50 -1.92 -27.71
C ALA A 304 4.40 -2.05 -28.79
N GLY A 305 4.38 -1.14 -29.77
CA GLY A 305 3.39 -1.11 -30.85
C GLY A 305 2.57 0.19 -30.89
N PRO A 306 1.58 0.25 -31.81
CA PRO A 306 0.66 1.38 -31.88
C PRO A 306 -0.24 1.42 -30.64
N VAL A 307 -0.41 2.62 -30.09
CA VAL A 307 -1.27 2.92 -28.94
C VAL A 307 -2.42 3.77 -29.42
N LYS A 308 -3.64 3.38 -29.08
CA LYS A 308 -4.86 4.17 -29.33
C LYS A 308 -5.42 4.72 -28.03
N VAL A 309 -6.17 5.81 -28.13
CA VAL A 309 -6.97 6.30 -26.99
C VAL A 309 -7.84 5.16 -26.42
N GLY A 310 -7.77 4.97 -25.11
CA GLY A 310 -8.50 3.95 -24.38
C GLY A 310 -7.72 2.65 -24.16
N ASP A 311 -6.62 2.42 -24.88
CA ASP A 311 -5.76 1.26 -24.63
C ASP A 311 -5.12 1.36 -23.23
N TRP A 312 -5.00 0.24 -22.55
CA TRP A 312 -4.25 0.10 -21.31
C TRP A 312 -2.77 -0.08 -21.62
N ILE A 313 -1.94 0.75 -20.99
CA ILE A 313 -0.50 0.75 -21.20
C ILE A 313 0.25 0.41 -19.92
N GLY A 314 1.26 -0.44 -20.07
CA GLY A 314 2.22 -0.75 -19.02
C GLY A 314 3.54 -0.03 -19.26
N LEU A 315 4.03 0.65 -18.24
CA LEU A 315 5.20 1.51 -18.27
C LEU A 315 6.28 0.97 -17.34
N ASP A 316 7.55 1.13 -17.73
CA ASP A 316 8.72 1.05 -16.83
C ASP A 316 9.51 2.37 -16.89
N ARG A 317 10.70 2.43 -16.27
CA ARG A 317 11.59 3.61 -16.30
C ARG A 317 11.87 4.15 -17.70
N SER A 318 11.87 3.28 -18.71
CA SER A 318 12.21 3.61 -20.10
C SER A 318 11.00 4.00 -20.96
N GLY A 319 9.77 3.75 -20.47
CA GLY A 319 8.53 4.12 -21.14
C GLY A 319 7.59 2.93 -21.39
N ILE A 320 6.80 3.01 -22.46
CA ILE A 320 5.71 2.05 -22.74
C ILE A 320 6.30 0.71 -23.16
N ARG A 321 6.00 -0.34 -22.39
CA ARG A 321 6.40 -1.73 -22.64
C ARG A 321 5.27 -2.61 -23.11
N VAL A 322 4.04 -2.30 -22.71
CA VAL A 322 2.86 -3.12 -22.99
C VAL A 322 1.71 -2.23 -23.43
N VAL A 323 0.91 -2.72 -24.38
CA VAL A 323 -0.33 -2.09 -24.86
C VAL A 323 -1.38 -3.19 -24.99
N ARG A 324 -2.52 -3.07 -24.30
CA ARG A 324 -3.63 -4.04 -24.30
C ARG A 324 -4.98 -3.35 -24.25
N GLY A 325 -6.03 -4.10 -24.61
CA GLY A 325 -7.41 -3.63 -24.51
C GLY A 325 -7.99 -3.70 -23.09
N GLU A 326 -7.39 -4.51 -22.21
CA GLU A 326 -7.86 -4.76 -20.84
C GLU A 326 -6.76 -4.47 -19.82
N MET A 327 -7.14 -3.89 -18.67
CA MET A 327 -6.22 -3.43 -17.63
C MET A 327 -5.44 -4.59 -17.00
N VAL A 328 -6.14 -5.64 -16.55
CA VAL A 328 -5.54 -6.82 -15.93
C VAL A 328 -4.58 -7.52 -16.89
N GLU A 329 -4.93 -7.59 -18.17
CA GLU A 329 -4.01 -8.16 -19.17
C GLU A 329 -2.76 -7.29 -19.34
N ALA A 330 -2.89 -5.96 -19.35
CA ALA A 330 -1.74 -5.06 -19.40
C ALA A 330 -0.82 -5.24 -18.17
N ALA A 331 -1.41 -5.35 -16.97
CA ALA A 331 -0.70 -5.57 -15.71
C ALA A 331 0.07 -6.89 -15.71
N ILE A 332 -0.60 -8.01 -16.00
CA ILE A 332 0.02 -9.33 -16.07
C ILE A 332 1.16 -9.36 -17.10
N ARG A 333 0.95 -8.78 -18.29
CA ARG A 333 1.97 -8.74 -19.34
C ARG A 333 3.17 -7.84 -18.99
N LEU A 334 2.95 -6.83 -18.17
CA LEU A 334 4.03 -5.99 -17.66
C LEU A 334 4.83 -6.78 -16.62
N LEU A 335 4.17 -7.36 -15.62
CA LEU A 335 4.79 -8.16 -14.57
C LEU A 335 5.56 -9.38 -15.14
N ASP A 336 5.03 -10.05 -16.17
CA ASP A 336 5.73 -11.13 -16.88
C ASP A 336 7.08 -10.71 -17.48
N ARG A 337 7.24 -9.40 -17.77
CA ARG A 337 8.50 -8.83 -18.26
C ARG A 337 9.39 -8.29 -17.16
N LEU A 338 8.81 -7.73 -16.10
CA LEU A 338 9.55 -7.08 -15.02
C LEU A 338 10.11 -8.11 -14.03
N VAL A 339 9.29 -9.10 -13.66
CA VAL A 339 9.63 -10.09 -12.66
C VAL A 339 10.49 -11.19 -13.29
N THR A 340 11.59 -11.51 -12.61
CA THR A 340 12.50 -12.62 -12.93
C THR A 340 12.66 -13.51 -11.70
N ASP A 341 13.34 -14.64 -11.86
CA ASP A 341 13.57 -15.60 -10.76
C ASP A 341 14.58 -15.09 -9.71
N ASP A 342 15.21 -13.94 -9.95
CA ASP A 342 16.17 -13.30 -9.03
C ASP A 342 15.49 -12.29 -8.08
N HIS A 343 14.20 -12.02 -8.27
CA HIS A 343 13.44 -11.09 -7.42
C HIS A 343 12.76 -11.85 -6.27
N GLU A 344 12.60 -11.19 -5.13
CA GLU A 344 12.02 -11.76 -3.92
C GLU A 344 10.64 -11.17 -3.61
N ILE A 345 10.41 -9.89 -3.90
CA ILE A 345 9.18 -9.18 -3.51
C ILE A 345 8.58 -8.42 -4.69
N VAL A 346 7.25 -8.43 -4.79
CA VAL A 346 6.46 -7.54 -5.65
C VAL A 346 5.46 -6.77 -4.80
N SER A 347 5.69 -5.47 -4.64
CA SER A 347 4.73 -4.56 -4.01
C SER A 347 3.74 -4.05 -5.06
N VAL A 348 2.45 -4.32 -4.85
CA VAL A 348 1.33 -3.88 -5.69
C VAL A 348 0.60 -2.74 -5.00
N ILE A 349 0.67 -1.53 -5.57
CA ILE A 349 0.04 -0.34 -5.00
C ILE A 349 -1.22 0.00 -5.80
N GLU A 350 -2.38 -0.26 -5.21
CA GLU A 350 -3.71 -0.07 -5.80
C GLU A 350 -4.10 1.40 -5.90
N GLY A 351 -4.53 1.82 -7.09
CA GLY A 351 -5.15 3.13 -7.33
C GLY A 351 -6.63 3.14 -6.98
N ALA A 352 -7.25 4.33 -7.08
CA ALA A 352 -8.66 4.51 -6.71
C ALA A 352 -9.63 3.68 -7.57
N ASP A 353 -9.25 3.39 -8.82
CA ASP A 353 -10.05 2.61 -9.78
C ASP A 353 -9.70 1.11 -9.81
N ALA A 354 -8.80 0.64 -8.93
CA ALA A 354 -8.45 -0.77 -8.84
C ALA A 354 -9.58 -1.56 -8.17
N GLY A 355 -10.15 -2.54 -8.89
CA GLY A 355 -11.16 -3.44 -8.34
C GLY A 355 -10.51 -4.62 -7.61
N ALA A 356 -11.10 -5.04 -6.48
CA ALA A 356 -10.61 -6.20 -5.72
C ALA A 356 -10.51 -7.50 -6.56
N ALA A 357 -11.41 -7.67 -7.54
CA ALA A 357 -11.37 -8.80 -8.47
C ALA A 357 -10.18 -8.71 -9.46
N ASP A 358 -9.85 -7.51 -9.90
CA ASP A 358 -8.73 -7.26 -10.81
C ASP A 358 -7.39 -7.50 -10.09
N THR A 359 -7.27 -6.98 -8.87
CA THR A 359 -6.08 -7.19 -8.03
C THR A 359 -5.89 -8.67 -7.73
N ARG A 360 -6.96 -9.38 -7.36
CA ARG A 360 -6.91 -10.83 -7.14
C ARG A 360 -6.46 -11.58 -8.38
N ALA A 361 -6.94 -11.22 -9.57
CA ALA A 361 -6.49 -11.87 -10.81
C ALA A 361 -4.99 -11.64 -11.07
N ILE A 362 -4.46 -10.47 -10.72
CA ILE A 362 -3.03 -10.16 -10.83
C ILE A 362 -2.21 -10.96 -9.81
N THR A 363 -2.63 -11.00 -8.55
CA THR A 363 -1.91 -11.70 -7.49
C THR A 363 -1.98 -13.22 -7.65
N GLU A 364 -3.13 -13.79 -8.04
CA GLU A 364 -3.25 -15.21 -8.40
C GLU A 364 -2.30 -15.59 -9.55
N TRP A 365 -2.21 -14.74 -10.58
CA TRP A 365 -1.28 -14.99 -11.68
C TRP A 365 0.18 -14.99 -11.20
N LEU A 366 0.57 -14.04 -10.35
CA LEU A 366 1.90 -13.99 -9.75
C LEU A 366 2.18 -15.26 -8.93
N SER A 367 1.28 -15.66 -8.04
CA SER A 367 1.44 -16.88 -7.24
C SER A 367 1.58 -18.15 -8.09
N GLU A 368 0.86 -18.23 -9.21
CA GLU A 368 0.94 -19.39 -10.12
C GLU A 368 2.21 -19.41 -10.97
N HIS A 369 2.68 -18.25 -11.45
CA HIS A 369 3.76 -18.17 -12.45
C HIS A 369 5.10 -17.76 -11.87
N ARG A 370 5.11 -17.11 -10.70
CA ARG A 370 6.26 -16.56 -9.98
C ARG A 370 6.21 -16.97 -8.49
N PRO A 371 6.13 -18.28 -8.17
CA PRO A 371 5.92 -18.75 -6.79
C PRO A 371 7.09 -18.49 -5.84
N ALA A 372 8.23 -18.03 -6.34
CA ALA A 372 9.38 -17.64 -5.54
C ALA A 372 9.27 -16.19 -5.00
N VAL A 373 8.32 -15.42 -5.51
CA VAL A 373 8.13 -14.01 -5.17
C VAL A 373 6.99 -13.86 -4.18
N GLU A 374 7.22 -13.11 -3.11
CA GLU A 374 6.19 -12.66 -2.18
C GLU A 374 5.46 -11.44 -2.75
N VAL A 375 4.13 -11.41 -2.60
CA VAL A 375 3.30 -10.34 -3.14
C VAL A 375 2.66 -9.56 -2.01
N GLU A 376 2.97 -8.27 -1.94
CA GLU A 376 2.39 -7.34 -0.97
C GLU A 376 1.42 -6.41 -1.68
N VAL A 377 0.29 -6.10 -1.05
CA VAL A 377 -0.75 -5.24 -1.64
C VAL A 377 -1.02 -4.06 -0.73
N HIS A 378 -0.86 -2.85 -1.26
CA HIS A 378 -1.09 -1.60 -0.54
C HIS A 378 -2.15 -0.73 -1.23
N LYS A 379 -2.96 -0.04 -0.43
CA LYS A 379 -3.99 0.89 -0.94
C LYS A 379 -3.41 2.29 -1.13
N GLY A 380 -2.98 2.59 -2.35
CA GLY A 380 -2.42 3.90 -2.70
C GLY A 380 -3.47 4.96 -3.05
N GLU A 381 -4.63 4.58 -3.56
CA GLU A 381 -5.75 5.48 -3.89
C GLU A 381 -5.40 6.58 -4.92
N GLN A 382 -4.34 6.40 -5.71
CA GLN A 382 -3.99 7.34 -6.79
C GLN A 382 -5.04 7.33 -7.91
N PRO A 383 -5.40 8.50 -8.49
CA PRO A 383 -6.58 8.61 -9.35
C PRO A 383 -6.40 8.17 -10.81
N PHE A 384 -5.18 8.16 -11.34
CA PHE A 384 -4.95 7.95 -12.80
C PHE A 384 -4.17 6.68 -13.14
N TYR A 385 -3.62 6.02 -12.13
CA TYR A 385 -2.79 4.84 -12.28
C TYR A 385 -3.35 3.74 -11.41
N PRO A 386 -4.14 2.80 -11.96
CA PRO A 386 -4.75 1.74 -11.17
C PRO A 386 -3.74 0.86 -10.44
N TYR A 387 -2.53 0.75 -10.97
CA TYR A 387 -1.45 0.01 -10.30
C TYR A 387 -0.12 0.71 -10.47
N TYR A 388 0.63 0.80 -9.36
CA TYR A 388 2.08 0.85 -9.38
C TYR A 388 2.63 -0.49 -8.89
N PHE A 389 3.79 -0.87 -9.43
CA PHE A 389 4.52 -2.06 -9.05
C PHE A 389 5.94 -1.66 -8.65
N GLY A 390 6.39 -2.14 -7.49
CA GLY A 390 7.80 -2.25 -7.14
C GLY A 390 8.19 -3.72 -7.20
N VAL A 391 9.29 -4.05 -7.87
CA VAL A 391 9.84 -5.40 -7.93
C VAL A 391 11.28 -5.34 -7.43
N GLU A 392 11.60 -6.13 -6.42
CA GLU A 392 12.85 -6.08 -5.66
C GLU A 392 13.62 -7.40 -5.71
#